data_AF-A0A1S9B1S0-F1
#
_entry.id   AF-A0A1S9B1S0-F1
#
_cell.length_a   1.000
_cell.length_b   1.000
_cell.length_c   1.000
_cell.angle_alpha   90.00
_cell.angle_beta   90.00
_cell.angle_gamma   90.00
#
_symmetry.space_group_name_H-M   'P 1'
#
loop_
_entity.id
_entity.type
_entity.pdbx_description
1 polymer ?
#
loop_
_entity_poly.entity_id
_entity_poly.type
_entity_poly.pdbx_seq_one_letter_code
_entity_poly.pdbx_strand_id
1 'polypeptide(L)'
;MPFTFSHPAAALPLARWLRLSPSALFVGSLSPDFIYFLQLRASGEFGHTLPGLFLFCLPLSLLVLWLWHRVVKGPAVALLPAWAARRAAQAAAEPYPFGPGRRMLAVCTAVLVGAVTHDVWDAFTHQDGWVALHWPVLLRELPFPGFGTMPVYKLGQLGSTAVGGLLLAWWSWRWLRRQPPAPTAPALAGRIGWLATLLIGAAVLAVSYARWVAPPLESYLALRLFVLSIIVAFCSALWVGLLLFGWWYQQKAGPTGPALVRNSAAEQA
;
A
#
# COMPACT_ATOMS: atom_id res chain seq x y z
N MET A 1 12.41 -4.31 1.82
CA MET A 1 12.35 -2.87 2.20
C MET A 1 11.58 -2.77 3.51
N PRO A 2 12.05 -2.05 4.53
CA PRO A 2 11.48 -2.15 5.88
C PRO A 2 10.03 -1.65 5.93
N PHE A 3 9.64 -0.81 4.97
CA PHE A 3 8.26 -0.41 4.75
C PHE A 3 7.71 -1.07 3.50
N THR A 4 6.81 -2.04 3.69
CA THR A 4 6.14 -2.86 2.66
C THR A 4 5.63 -2.04 1.48
N PHE A 5 5.02 -0.87 1.73
CA PHE A 5 4.43 -0.02 0.70
C PHE A 5 5.45 0.63 -0.26
N SER A 6 6.75 0.41 -0.04
CA SER A 6 7.82 0.83 -0.97
C SER A 6 8.09 -0.21 -2.06
N HIS A 7 7.78 -1.50 -1.81
CA HIS A 7 8.04 -2.61 -2.75
C HIS A 7 7.44 -2.44 -4.15
N PRO A 8 6.24 -1.84 -4.33
CA PRO A 8 5.71 -1.57 -5.65
C PRO A 8 6.65 -0.77 -6.56
N ALA A 9 7.59 0.01 -6.00
CA ALA A 9 8.60 0.74 -6.78
C ALA A 9 9.51 -0.20 -7.58
N ALA A 10 9.89 -1.34 -7.01
CA ALA A 10 10.70 -2.36 -7.68
C ALA A 10 9.91 -3.12 -8.76
N ALA A 11 8.60 -3.30 -8.54
CA ALA A 11 7.73 -4.00 -9.49
C ALA A 11 7.27 -3.12 -10.65
N LEU A 12 7.12 -1.80 -10.44
CA LEU A 12 6.55 -0.87 -11.42
C LEU A 12 7.16 -0.93 -12.83
N PRO A 13 8.49 -1.07 -13.04
CA PRO A 13 9.06 -1.25 -14.38
C PRO A 13 8.51 -2.48 -15.12
N LEU A 14 8.25 -3.57 -14.39
CA LEU A 14 7.71 -4.82 -14.94
C LEU A 14 6.27 -4.66 -15.43
N ALA A 15 5.47 -3.79 -14.80
CA ALA A 15 4.11 -3.50 -15.27
C ALA A 15 4.09 -3.09 -16.74
N ARG A 16 5.02 -2.20 -17.13
CA ARG A 16 5.13 -1.73 -18.51
C ARG A 16 5.76 -2.76 -19.43
N TRP A 17 6.84 -3.40 -18.99
CA TRP A 17 7.60 -4.32 -19.83
C TRP A 17 6.82 -5.59 -20.18
N LEU A 18 6.12 -6.15 -19.18
CA LEU A 18 5.34 -7.38 -19.31
C LEU A 18 3.85 -7.12 -19.61
N ARG A 19 3.45 -5.84 -19.77
CA ARG A 19 2.06 -5.41 -19.98
C ARG A 19 1.10 -5.94 -18.90
N LEU A 20 1.55 -5.95 -17.65
CA LEU A 20 0.80 -6.42 -16.50
C LEU A 20 -0.01 -5.27 -15.89
N SER A 21 -1.13 -5.62 -15.25
CA SER A 21 -1.94 -4.63 -14.53
C SER A 21 -1.14 -4.05 -13.36
N PRO A 22 -0.91 -2.71 -13.32
CA PRO A 22 -0.21 -2.08 -12.21
C PRO A 22 -0.89 -2.33 -10.87
N SER A 23 -2.23 -2.35 -10.81
CA SER A 23 -2.96 -2.57 -9.56
C SER A 23 -2.70 -3.96 -9.00
N ALA A 24 -2.79 -5.00 -9.84
CA ALA A 24 -2.52 -6.38 -9.42
C ALA A 24 -1.07 -6.61 -9.05
N LEU A 25 -0.15 -6.03 -9.82
CA LEU A 25 1.28 -6.09 -9.54
C LEU A 25 1.63 -5.42 -8.21
N PHE A 26 1.03 -4.26 -7.93
CA PHE A 26 1.24 -3.52 -6.69
C PHE A 26 0.73 -4.34 -5.50
N VAL A 27 -0.53 -4.78 -5.52
CA VAL A 27 -1.09 -5.59 -4.43
C VAL A 27 -0.27 -6.87 -4.23
N GLY A 28 0.14 -7.55 -5.31
CA GLY A 28 1.03 -8.70 -5.25
C GLY A 28 2.35 -8.39 -4.54
N SER A 29 2.99 -7.27 -4.86
CA SER A 29 4.26 -6.85 -4.22
C SER A 29 4.13 -6.44 -2.74
N LEU A 30 2.92 -6.30 -2.22
CA LEU A 30 2.66 -6.09 -0.79
C LEU A 30 2.30 -7.40 -0.07
N SER A 31 1.93 -8.44 -0.82
CA SER A 31 1.21 -9.59 -0.29
C SER A 31 1.98 -10.57 0.59
N PRO A 32 3.31 -10.78 0.43
CA PRO A 32 4.07 -11.60 1.38
C PRO A 32 3.93 -11.09 2.83
N ASP A 33 3.94 -9.76 2.98
CA ASP A 33 3.81 -9.08 4.28
C ASP A 33 2.36 -8.94 4.78
N PHE A 34 1.34 -9.36 4.02
CA PHE A 34 -0.05 -9.26 4.49
C PHE A 34 -0.29 -9.98 5.80
N ILE A 35 0.49 -11.02 6.10
CA ILE A 35 0.40 -11.73 7.37
C ILE A 35 0.72 -10.81 8.55
N TYR A 36 1.58 -9.80 8.37
CA TYR A 36 1.91 -8.86 9.42
C TYR A 36 0.70 -8.03 9.81
N PHE A 37 -0.01 -7.51 8.80
CA PHE A 37 -1.19 -6.67 8.99
C PHE A 37 -2.38 -7.46 9.54
N LEU A 38 -2.53 -8.73 9.16
CA LEU A 38 -3.57 -9.61 9.71
C LEU A 38 -3.31 -9.98 11.17
N GLN A 39 -2.05 -10.22 11.54
CA GLN A 39 -1.66 -10.58 12.91
C GLN A 39 -1.39 -9.37 13.82
N LEU A 40 -1.33 -8.16 13.24
CA LEU A 40 -0.89 -6.93 13.89
C LEU A 40 0.54 -7.05 14.48
N ARG A 41 1.39 -7.86 13.85
CA ARG A 41 2.76 -8.16 14.30
C ARG A 41 3.66 -8.29 13.09
N ALA A 42 4.82 -7.63 13.09
CA ALA A 42 5.82 -7.73 12.01
C ALA A 42 6.60 -9.06 12.07
N SER A 43 5.87 -10.18 11.94
CA SER A 43 6.40 -11.55 12.01
C SER A 43 5.53 -12.50 11.18
N GLY A 44 6.16 -13.47 10.50
CA GLY A 44 5.46 -14.51 9.75
C GLY A 44 6.13 -14.79 8.40
N GLU A 45 6.60 -16.01 8.21
CA GLU A 45 7.40 -16.37 7.02
C GLU A 45 6.57 -17.03 5.92
N PHE A 46 5.35 -17.49 6.22
CA PHE A 46 4.59 -18.30 5.28
C PHE A 46 4.41 -17.61 3.93
N GLY A 47 4.14 -16.31 3.90
CA GLY A 47 3.99 -15.51 2.67
C GLY A 47 5.24 -15.46 1.77
N HIS A 48 6.42 -15.69 2.33
CA HIS A 48 7.71 -15.74 1.62
C HIS A 48 8.13 -17.15 1.20
N THR A 49 7.29 -18.15 1.44
CA THR A 49 7.53 -19.52 0.96
C THR A 49 6.89 -19.72 -0.42
N LEU A 50 7.46 -20.61 -1.25
CA LEU A 50 6.86 -20.93 -2.54
C LEU A 50 5.38 -21.39 -2.42
N PRO A 51 4.99 -22.27 -1.48
CA PRO A 51 3.57 -22.57 -1.25
C PRO A 51 2.76 -21.35 -0.82
N GLY A 52 3.31 -20.49 0.05
CA GLY A 52 2.64 -19.27 0.50
C GLY A 52 2.34 -18.28 -0.62
N LEU A 53 3.20 -18.16 -1.64
CA LEU A 53 2.92 -17.33 -2.81
C LEU A 53 1.59 -17.71 -3.48
N PHE A 54 1.28 -19.00 -3.56
CA PHE A 54 0.06 -19.50 -4.19
C PHE A 54 -1.11 -19.66 -3.22
N LEU A 55 -0.86 -20.13 -2.00
CA LEU A 55 -1.90 -20.48 -1.02
C LEU A 55 -2.31 -19.31 -0.12
N PHE A 56 -1.46 -18.29 0.01
CA PHE A 56 -1.71 -17.12 0.85
C PHE A 56 -1.72 -15.81 0.03
N CYS A 57 -0.60 -15.49 -0.62
CA CYS A 57 -0.40 -14.22 -1.32
C CYS A 57 -1.41 -14.04 -2.46
N LEU A 58 -1.57 -15.07 -3.30
CA LEU A 58 -2.50 -15.02 -4.43
C LEU A 58 -3.98 -14.84 -4.00
N PRO A 59 -4.60 -15.72 -3.19
CA PRO A 59 -6.01 -15.56 -2.83
C PRO A 59 -6.28 -14.28 -2.05
N LEU A 60 -5.39 -13.90 -1.12
CA LEU A 60 -5.57 -12.67 -0.35
C LEU A 60 -5.41 -11.42 -1.23
N SER A 61 -4.47 -11.41 -2.18
CA SER A 61 -4.34 -10.32 -3.15
C SER A 61 -5.58 -10.17 -4.03
N LEU A 62 -6.18 -11.27 -4.47
CA LEU A 62 -7.43 -11.23 -5.25
C LEU A 62 -8.57 -10.62 -4.42
N LEU A 63 -8.68 -10.96 -3.14
CA LEU A 63 -9.64 -10.35 -2.22
C LEU A 63 -9.36 -8.85 -2.02
N VAL A 64 -8.12 -8.47 -1.75
CA VAL A 64 -7.72 -7.06 -1.57
C VAL A 64 -7.95 -6.24 -2.84
N LEU A 65 -7.64 -6.79 -4.01
CA LEU A 65 -7.93 -6.16 -5.31
C LEU A 65 -9.43 -5.98 -5.51
N TRP A 66 -10.23 -6.99 -5.20
CA TRP A 66 -11.68 -6.91 -5.31
C TRP A 66 -12.23 -5.84 -4.38
N LEU A 67 -11.84 -5.83 -3.11
CA LEU A 67 -12.23 -4.81 -2.12
C LEU A 67 -11.79 -3.40 -2.55
N TRP A 68 -10.55 -3.26 -3.02
CA TRP A 68 -10.04 -2.00 -3.54
C TRP A 68 -10.91 -1.49 -4.68
N HIS A 69 -11.10 -2.28 -5.73
CA HIS A 69 -11.82 -1.82 -6.92
C HIS A 69 -13.32 -1.68 -6.72
N ARG A 70 -13.93 -2.46 -5.81
CA ARG A 70 -15.38 -2.44 -5.56
C ARG A 70 -15.80 -1.49 -4.46
N VAL A 71 -15.01 -1.35 -3.40
CA VAL A 71 -15.41 -0.62 -2.19
C VAL A 71 -14.60 0.67 -2.02
N VAL A 72 -13.28 0.61 -2.18
CA VAL A 72 -12.41 1.72 -1.72
C VAL A 72 -12.06 2.72 -2.82
N LYS A 73 -11.75 2.28 -4.05
CA LYS A 73 -11.15 3.09 -5.12
C LYS A 73 -11.94 4.36 -5.42
N GLY A 74 -13.26 4.24 -5.64
CA GLY A 74 -14.14 5.37 -5.91
C GLY A 74 -14.22 6.36 -4.73
N PRO A 75 -14.62 5.90 -3.54
CA PRO A 75 -14.68 6.75 -2.35
C PRO A 75 -13.34 7.40 -1.98
N ALA A 76 -12.21 6.69 -2.15
CA ALA A 76 -10.87 7.25 -1.91
C ALA A 76 -10.57 8.44 -2.83
N VAL A 77 -11.08 8.48 -4.05
CA VAL A 77 -10.96 9.66 -4.92
C VAL A 77 -11.72 10.87 -4.36
N ALA A 78 -12.83 10.67 -3.66
CA ALA A 78 -13.57 11.76 -3.00
C ALA A 78 -12.81 12.37 -1.80
N LEU A 79 -11.86 11.60 -1.21
CA LEU A 79 -10.96 12.08 -0.16
C LEU A 79 -9.79 12.92 -0.70
N LEU A 80 -9.56 12.94 -2.01
CA LEU A 80 -8.49 13.72 -2.62
C LEU A 80 -8.83 15.23 -2.67
N PRO A 81 -7.81 16.11 -2.73
CA PRO A 81 -8.01 17.50 -3.12
C PRO A 81 -8.72 17.59 -4.47
N ALA A 82 -9.54 18.63 -4.67
CA ALA A 82 -10.42 18.74 -5.85
C ALA A 82 -9.67 18.62 -7.19
N TRP A 83 -8.46 19.18 -7.28
CA TRP A 83 -7.61 19.10 -8.47
C TRP A 83 -7.23 17.66 -8.83
N ALA A 84 -6.95 16.82 -7.83
CA ALA A 84 -6.55 15.43 -8.00
C ALA A 84 -7.77 14.54 -8.21
N ALA A 85 -8.86 14.80 -7.47
CA ALA A 85 -10.11 14.08 -7.60
C ALA A 85 -10.64 14.13 -9.04
N ARG A 86 -10.64 15.32 -9.68
CA ARG A 86 -11.05 15.49 -11.09
C ARG A 86 -10.19 14.69 -12.07
N ARG A 87 -8.90 14.55 -11.80
CA ARG A 87 -7.95 13.83 -12.68
C ARG A 87 -7.97 12.32 -12.45
N ALA A 88 -8.34 11.87 -11.26
CA ALA A 88 -8.50 10.46 -10.93
C ALA A 88 -9.91 9.91 -11.22
N ALA A 89 -10.91 10.79 -11.41
CA ALA A 89 -12.32 10.42 -11.53
C ALA A 89 -12.59 9.38 -12.62
N GLN A 90 -12.01 9.54 -13.81
CA GLN A 90 -12.21 8.60 -14.92
C GLN A 90 -11.65 7.21 -14.57
N ALA A 91 -10.40 7.12 -14.14
CA ALA A 91 -9.77 5.86 -13.74
C ALA A 91 -10.49 5.20 -12.54
N ALA A 92 -11.10 5.99 -11.66
CA ALA A 92 -11.91 5.49 -10.56
C ALA A 92 -13.23 4.88 -11.03
N ALA A 93 -13.88 5.50 -12.01
CA ALA A 93 -15.13 5.01 -12.61
C ALA A 93 -14.91 3.77 -13.51
N GLU A 94 -13.74 3.62 -14.12
CA GLU A 94 -13.43 2.48 -14.97
C GLU A 94 -13.49 1.16 -14.16
N PRO A 95 -14.32 0.18 -14.59
CA PRO A 95 -14.38 -1.11 -13.93
C PRO A 95 -13.06 -1.86 -14.13
N TYR A 96 -12.58 -2.50 -13.07
CA TYR A 96 -11.39 -3.34 -13.19
C TYR A 96 -11.74 -4.63 -13.94
N PRO A 97 -10.91 -5.08 -14.90
CA PRO A 97 -11.26 -6.17 -15.81
C PRO A 97 -11.11 -7.56 -15.17
N PHE A 98 -11.75 -7.77 -14.01
CA PHE A 98 -12.00 -9.12 -13.51
C PHE A 98 -12.80 -9.89 -14.57
N GLY A 99 -12.46 -11.16 -14.78
CA GLY A 99 -13.18 -12.01 -15.73
C GLY A 99 -12.54 -13.37 -15.89
N PRO A 100 -13.27 -14.36 -16.40
CA PRO A 100 -12.76 -15.73 -16.53
C PRO A 100 -11.63 -15.87 -17.56
N GLY A 101 -11.00 -17.03 -17.56
CA GLY A 101 -10.00 -17.44 -18.55
C GLY A 101 -8.76 -16.54 -18.56
N ARG A 102 -8.42 -15.99 -19.73
CA ARG A 102 -7.20 -15.20 -19.94
C ARG A 102 -7.12 -13.95 -19.06
N ARG A 103 -8.26 -13.34 -18.72
CA ARG A 103 -8.29 -12.14 -17.87
C ARG A 103 -7.88 -12.48 -16.43
N MET A 104 -8.48 -13.53 -15.84
CA MET A 104 -8.09 -14.00 -14.51
C MET A 104 -6.62 -14.44 -14.49
N LEU A 105 -6.18 -15.19 -15.51
CA LEU A 105 -4.80 -15.62 -15.62
C LEU A 105 -3.84 -14.41 -15.60
N ALA A 106 -4.12 -13.37 -16.39
CA ALA A 106 -3.30 -12.16 -16.40
C ALA A 106 -3.25 -11.44 -15.04
N VAL A 107 -4.38 -11.39 -14.31
CA VAL A 107 -4.43 -10.83 -12.95
C VAL A 107 -3.60 -11.68 -11.98
N CYS A 108 -3.75 -13.01 -12.00
CA CYS A 108 -2.98 -13.91 -11.16
C CYS A 108 -1.48 -13.84 -11.47
N THR A 109 -1.09 -13.80 -12.74
CA THR A 109 0.30 -13.62 -13.16
C THR A 109 0.85 -12.30 -12.65
N ALA A 110 0.10 -11.19 -12.77
CA ALA A 110 0.54 -9.90 -12.26
C ALA A 110 0.74 -9.93 -10.73
N VAL A 111 -0.17 -10.56 -9.98
CA VAL A 111 -0.04 -10.73 -8.52
C VAL A 111 1.23 -11.52 -8.18
N LEU A 112 1.43 -12.69 -8.81
CA LEU A 112 2.56 -13.56 -8.52
C LEU A 112 3.90 -12.91 -8.90
N VAL A 113 3.97 -12.22 -10.05
CA VAL A 113 5.17 -11.45 -10.42
C VAL A 113 5.45 -10.35 -9.39
N GLY A 114 4.40 -9.71 -8.87
CA GLY A 114 4.53 -8.72 -7.80
C GLY A 114 5.12 -9.33 -6.53
N ALA A 115 4.56 -10.46 -6.08
CA ALA A 115 5.01 -11.15 -4.88
C ALA A 115 6.44 -11.70 -5.01
N VAL A 116 6.80 -12.27 -6.17
CA VAL A 116 8.17 -12.69 -6.46
C VAL A 116 9.13 -11.49 -6.46
N THR A 117 8.70 -10.34 -7.00
CA THR A 117 9.53 -9.13 -6.97
C THR A 117 9.79 -8.66 -5.53
N HIS A 118 8.82 -8.85 -4.64
CA HIS A 118 8.98 -8.57 -3.21
C HIS A 118 10.07 -9.46 -2.59
N ASP A 119 9.96 -10.78 -2.74
CA ASP A 119 10.92 -11.74 -2.18
C ASP A 119 12.33 -11.55 -2.76
N VAL A 120 12.43 -11.32 -4.07
CA VAL A 120 13.71 -11.03 -4.73
C VAL A 120 14.35 -9.79 -4.12
N TRP A 121 13.60 -8.74 -3.86
CA TRP A 121 14.15 -7.52 -3.25
C TRP A 121 14.55 -7.73 -1.79
N ASP A 122 13.78 -8.52 -1.06
CA ASP A 122 14.08 -8.85 0.33
C ASP A 122 15.29 -9.75 0.50
N ALA A 123 15.61 -10.59 -0.48
CA ALA A 123 16.84 -11.37 -0.48
C ALA A 123 18.12 -10.52 -0.43
N PHE A 124 18.08 -9.24 -0.83
CA PHE A 124 19.19 -8.29 -0.71
C PHE A 124 19.20 -7.51 0.61
N THR A 125 18.06 -7.43 1.30
CA THR A 125 17.83 -6.45 2.38
C THR A 125 17.54 -7.08 3.74
N HIS A 126 17.63 -8.40 3.85
CA HIS A 126 17.48 -9.15 5.09
C HIS A 126 18.74 -9.98 5.38
N GLN A 127 18.99 -10.20 6.68
CA GLN A 127 20.19 -10.90 7.17
C GLN A 127 20.28 -12.36 6.68
N ASP A 128 19.13 -12.99 6.54
CA ASP A 128 18.88 -14.36 6.09
C ASP A 128 18.53 -14.43 4.59
N GLY A 129 18.51 -13.27 3.91
CA GLY A 129 18.26 -13.19 2.49
C GLY A 129 19.34 -13.91 1.69
N TRP A 130 18.92 -14.75 0.73
CA TRP A 130 19.84 -15.57 -0.06
C TRP A 130 20.96 -14.72 -0.70
N VAL A 131 20.66 -13.53 -1.23
CA VAL A 131 21.68 -12.67 -1.84
C VAL A 131 22.60 -12.05 -0.80
N ALA A 132 22.07 -11.60 0.34
CA ALA A 132 22.87 -11.07 1.44
C ALA A 132 23.90 -12.10 1.96
N LEU A 133 23.50 -13.36 2.03
CA LEU A 133 24.38 -14.46 2.45
C LEU A 133 25.48 -14.79 1.42
N HIS A 134 25.23 -14.61 0.13
CA HIS A 134 26.19 -14.92 -0.94
C HIS A 134 27.01 -13.71 -1.40
N TRP A 135 26.69 -12.50 -0.95
CA TRP A 135 27.44 -11.29 -1.24
C TRP A 135 27.96 -10.66 0.06
N PRO A 136 29.18 -11.02 0.53
CA PRO A 136 29.70 -10.63 1.84
C PRO A 136 29.75 -9.13 2.13
N VAL A 137 29.81 -8.28 1.08
CA VAL A 137 29.72 -6.82 1.25
C VAL A 137 28.45 -6.38 1.96
N LEU A 138 27.33 -7.10 1.78
CA LEU A 138 26.04 -6.77 2.37
C LEU A 138 26.00 -7.03 3.87
N LEU A 139 26.79 -8.00 4.35
CA LEU A 139 26.95 -8.33 5.76
C LEU A 139 28.02 -7.47 6.46
N ARG A 140 28.77 -6.65 5.71
CA ARG A 140 29.80 -5.78 6.29
C ARG A 140 29.15 -4.74 7.20
N GLU A 141 29.62 -4.68 8.44
CA GLU A 141 29.28 -3.64 9.40
C GLU A 141 29.99 -2.32 9.04
N LEU A 142 29.22 -1.24 8.96
CA LEU A 142 29.75 0.12 8.78
C LEU A 142 29.49 0.96 10.03
N PRO A 143 30.38 1.91 10.39
CA PRO A 143 30.11 2.86 11.46
C PRO A 143 28.81 3.63 11.18
N PHE A 144 27.91 3.67 12.16
CA PHE A 144 26.65 4.39 12.09
C PHE A 144 26.58 5.44 13.21
N PRO A 145 26.57 6.74 12.86
CA PRO A 145 26.66 7.83 13.84
C PRO A 145 25.58 7.71 14.93
N GLY A 146 26.02 7.68 16.19
CA GLY A 146 25.13 7.62 17.36
C GLY A 146 24.59 6.23 17.74
N PHE A 147 24.82 5.18 16.93
CA PHE A 147 24.30 3.83 17.21
C PHE A 147 25.31 2.68 16.99
N GLY A 148 26.60 2.99 16.90
CA GLY A 148 27.66 1.98 16.78
C GLY A 148 27.89 1.58 15.32
N THR A 149 27.45 0.38 14.93
CA THR A 149 27.57 -0.12 13.57
C THR A 149 26.22 -0.56 12.99
N MET A 150 26.13 -0.55 11.67
CA MET A 150 24.98 -1.08 10.94
C MET A 150 25.45 -1.86 9.71
N PRO A 151 24.88 -3.04 9.43
CA PRO A 151 25.25 -3.81 8.26
C PRO A 151 24.74 -3.13 6.98
N VAL A 152 25.50 -3.25 5.89
CA VAL A 152 25.19 -2.65 4.59
C VAL A 152 23.80 -3.04 4.08
N TYR A 153 23.37 -4.29 4.24
CA TYR A 153 22.04 -4.73 3.81
C TYR A 153 20.92 -3.91 4.48
N LYS A 154 21.11 -3.49 5.74
CA LYS A 154 20.13 -2.72 6.52
C LYS A 154 20.14 -1.25 6.14
N LEU A 155 21.30 -0.71 5.78
CA LEU A 155 21.38 0.61 5.14
C LEU A 155 20.69 0.60 3.77
N GLY A 156 20.92 -0.44 2.97
CA GLY A 156 20.23 -0.67 1.71
C GLY A 156 18.72 -0.84 1.92
N GLN A 157 18.30 -1.53 2.99
CA GLN A 157 16.92 -1.67 3.41
C GLN A 157 16.28 -0.28 3.64
N LEU A 158 16.85 0.55 4.51
CA LEU A 158 16.34 1.91 4.79
C LEU A 158 16.36 2.82 3.55
N GLY A 159 17.48 2.84 2.82
CA GLY A 159 17.64 3.64 1.61
C GLY A 159 16.65 3.26 0.52
N SER A 160 16.44 1.96 0.29
CA SER A 160 15.49 1.47 -0.71
C SER A 160 14.04 1.76 -0.35
N THR A 161 13.65 1.80 0.93
CA THR A 161 12.34 2.32 1.33
C THR A 161 12.20 3.81 1.01
N ALA A 162 13.18 4.63 1.36
CA ALA A 162 13.10 6.07 1.10
C ALA A 162 13.02 6.37 -0.41
N VAL A 163 13.92 5.77 -1.19
CA VAL A 163 13.94 5.92 -2.65
C VAL A 163 12.66 5.35 -3.29
N GLY A 164 12.23 4.16 -2.87
CA GLY A 164 10.99 3.54 -3.36
C GLY A 164 9.76 4.41 -3.11
N GLY A 165 9.63 4.95 -1.89
CA GLY A 165 8.56 5.88 -1.53
C GLY A 165 8.57 7.15 -2.38
N LEU A 166 9.74 7.77 -2.56
CA LEU A 166 9.88 8.97 -3.42
C LEU A 166 9.54 8.67 -4.88
N LEU A 167 9.97 7.53 -5.41
CA LEU A 167 9.66 7.11 -6.79
C LEU A 167 8.15 6.90 -6.98
N LEU A 168 7.46 6.25 -6.02
CA LEU A 168 6.02 6.05 -6.08
C LEU A 168 5.23 7.36 -5.95
N ALA A 169 5.68 8.27 -5.08
CA ALA A 169 5.09 9.60 -4.95
C ALA A 169 5.24 10.40 -6.25
N TRP A 170 6.45 10.42 -6.82
CA TRP A 170 6.74 11.08 -8.10
C TRP A 170 5.92 10.47 -9.25
N TRP A 171 5.87 9.14 -9.34
CA TRP A 171 5.11 8.43 -10.37
C TRP A 171 3.61 8.73 -10.28
N SER A 172 3.04 8.68 -9.07
CA SER A 172 1.62 8.97 -8.82
C SER A 172 1.27 10.42 -9.21
N TRP A 173 2.12 11.38 -8.82
CA TRP A 173 1.94 12.77 -9.18
C TRP A 173 2.07 13.01 -10.69
N ARG A 174 3.05 12.40 -11.35
CA ARG A 174 3.22 12.47 -12.81
C ARG A 174 2.05 11.83 -13.55
N TRP A 175 1.55 10.70 -13.05
CA TRP A 175 0.36 10.04 -13.60
C TRP A 175 -0.87 10.94 -13.49
N LEU A 176 -1.15 11.50 -12.31
CA LEU A 176 -2.28 12.42 -12.10
C LEU A 176 -2.22 13.61 -13.05
N ARG A 177 -1.07 14.27 -13.20
CA ARG A 177 -0.94 15.46 -14.06
C ARG A 177 -1.12 15.18 -15.55
N ARG A 178 -0.95 13.93 -15.97
CA ARG A 178 -1.18 13.50 -17.35
C ARG A 178 -2.64 13.17 -17.65
N GLN A 179 -3.45 12.88 -16.63
CA GLN A 179 -4.87 12.58 -16.84
C GLN A 179 -5.64 13.87 -17.15
N PRO A 180 -6.48 13.91 -18.19
CA PRO A 180 -7.34 15.06 -18.42
C PRO A 180 -8.28 15.26 -17.22
N PRO A 181 -8.52 16.50 -16.76
CA PRO A 181 -9.46 16.74 -15.68
C PRO A 181 -10.88 16.43 -16.15
N ALA A 182 -11.59 15.55 -15.44
CA ALA A 182 -12.99 15.28 -15.73
C ALA A 182 -13.87 16.52 -15.43
N PRO A 183 -15.00 16.69 -16.15
CA PRO A 183 -15.98 17.75 -15.88
C PRO A 183 -16.59 17.62 -14.48
N THR A 184 -16.79 16.38 -14.05
CA THR A 184 -17.37 16.01 -12.76
C THR A 184 -16.43 15.08 -12.00
N ALA A 185 -16.46 15.14 -10.68
CA ALA A 185 -15.65 14.30 -9.81
C ALA A 185 -16.45 13.88 -8.58
N PRO A 186 -16.10 12.73 -7.95
CA PRO A 186 -16.62 12.38 -6.65
C PRO A 186 -16.39 13.52 -5.66
N ALA A 187 -17.46 13.96 -5.00
CA ALA A 187 -17.42 15.01 -3.99
C ALA A 187 -17.71 14.43 -2.60
N LEU A 188 -17.19 15.08 -1.57
CA LEU A 188 -17.42 14.73 -0.17
C LEU A 188 -17.51 16.00 0.66
N ALA A 189 -18.69 16.27 1.21
CA ALA A 189 -18.87 17.33 2.21
C ALA A 189 -18.04 17.01 3.46
N GLY A 190 -17.37 18.01 4.03
CA GLY A 190 -16.51 17.80 5.19
C GLY A 190 -15.31 16.88 4.93
N ARG A 191 -14.77 16.85 3.70
CA ARG A 191 -13.62 16.01 3.30
C ARG A 191 -12.47 16.02 4.32
N ILE A 192 -12.09 17.20 4.81
CA ILE A 192 -11.00 17.34 5.78
C ILE A 192 -11.37 16.66 7.09
N GLY A 193 -12.63 16.77 7.54
CA GLY A 193 -13.15 16.07 8.71
C GLY A 193 -13.06 14.56 8.54
N TRP A 194 -13.53 14.01 7.42
CA TRP A 194 -13.41 12.58 7.14
C TRP A 194 -11.96 12.08 7.09
N LEU A 195 -11.08 12.82 6.42
CA LEU A 195 -9.66 12.47 6.35
C LEU A 195 -9.02 12.51 7.74
N ALA A 196 -9.33 13.53 8.54
CA ALA A 196 -8.85 13.65 9.92
C ALA A 196 -9.38 12.50 10.78
N THR A 197 -10.67 12.16 10.68
CA THR A 197 -11.27 11.03 11.42
C THR A 197 -10.59 9.71 11.07
N LEU A 198 -10.34 9.44 9.79
CA LEU A 198 -9.67 8.21 9.35
C LEU A 198 -8.23 8.14 9.87
N LEU A 199 -7.45 9.21 9.70
CA LEU A 199 -6.04 9.23 10.09
C LEU A 199 -5.85 9.25 11.61
N ILE A 200 -6.56 10.14 12.31
CA ILE A 200 -6.47 10.25 13.78
C ILE A 200 -7.06 9.01 14.43
N GLY A 201 -8.20 8.50 13.94
CA GLY A 201 -8.81 7.28 14.44
C GLY A 201 -7.87 6.07 14.31
N ALA A 202 -7.24 5.89 13.14
CA ALA A 202 -6.23 4.86 12.95
C ALA A 202 -5.01 5.05 13.86
N ALA A 203 -4.54 6.28 14.04
CA ALA A 203 -3.41 6.59 14.92
C ALA A 203 -3.72 6.28 16.39
N VAL A 204 -4.89 6.68 16.89
CA VAL A 204 -5.34 6.40 18.25
C VAL A 204 -5.42 4.90 18.47
N LEU A 205 -6.11 4.15 17.59
CA LEU A 205 -6.21 2.69 17.69
C LEU A 205 -4.83 2.01 17.68
N ALA A 206 -3.93 2.47 16.80
CA ALA A 206 -2.58 1.92 16.68
C ALA A 206 -1.73 2.15 17.94
N VAL A 207 -1.75 3.37 18.49
CA VAL A 207 -1.00 3.71 19.71
C VAL A 207 -1.58 2.96 20.92
N SER A 208 -2.91 2.89 21.03
CA SER A 208 -3.58 2.12 22.10
C SER A 208 -3.23 0.63 22.02
N TYR A 209 -3.28 0.03 20.83
CA TYR A 209 -2.88 -1.36 20.63
C TYR A 209 -1.41 -1.60 20.96
N ALA A 210 -0.52 -0.76 20.43
CA ALA A 210 0.91 -0.87 20.70
C ALA A 210 1.22 -0.73 22.19
N ARG A 211 0.53 0.18 22.91
CA ARG A 211 0.72 0.34 24.35
C ARG A 211 0.23 -0.85 25.16
N TRP A 212 -0.79 -1.56 24.66
CA TRP A 212 -1.34 -2.76 25.27
C TRP A 212 -0.44 -4.00 25.09
N VAL A 213 0.17 -4.15 23.90
CA VAL A 213 0.94 -5.36 23.56
C VAL A 213 2.45 -5.21 23.76
N ALA A 214 3.00 -4.00 23.65
CA ALA A 214 4.45 -3.81 23.73
C ALA A 214 4.97 -3.84 25.17
N PRO A 215 6.19 -4.36 25.38
CA PRO A 215 6.86 -4.30 26.68
C PRO A 215 7.15 -2.84 27.10
N PRO A 216 7.46 -2.60 28.39
CA PRO A 216 7.94 -1.31 28.85
C PRO A 216 9.10 -0.77 27.99
N LEU A 217 9.09 0.53 27.70
CA LEU A 217 10.05 1.20 26.81
C LEU A 217 11.39 1.46 27.51
N GLU A 218 12.08 0.38 27.88
CA GLU A 218 13.34 0.42 28.63
C GLU A 218 14.57 0.08 27.78
N SER A 219 14.35 -0.37 26.55
CA SER A 219 15.43 -0.77 25.64
C SER A 219 15.15 -0.35 24.19
N TYR A 220 16.21 -0.29 23.39
CA TYR A 220 16.10 -0.08 21.95
C TYR A 220 15.22 -1.15 21.27
N LEU A 221 15.31 -2.40 21.71
CA LEU A 221 14.47 -3.48 21.20
C LEU A 221 12.99 -3.23 21.51
N ALA A 222 12.66 -2.82 22.74
CA ALA A 222 11.30 -2.47 23.13
C ALA A 222 10.76 -1.29 22.31
N LEU A 223 11.56 -0.24 22.11
CA LEU A 223 11.21 0.90 21.26
C LEU A 223 10.96 0.46 19.81
N ARG A 224 11.83 -0.39 19.25
CA ARG A 224 11.67 -0.92 17.89
C ARG A 224 10.36 -1.71 17.76
N LEU A 225 10.08 -2.62 18.68
CA LEU A 225 8.85 -3.41 18.66
C LEU A 225 7.61 -2.53 18.81
N PHE A 226 7.65 -1.53 19.69
CA PHE A 226 6.56 -0.57 19.87
C PHE A 226 6.27 0.21 18.58
N VAL A 227 7.31 0.74 17.92
CA VAL A 227 7.17 1.47 16.65
C VAL A 227 6.63 0.55 15.54
N LEU A 228 7.13 -0.69 15.43
CA LEU A 228 6.61 -1.65 14.45
C LEU A 228 5.14 -1.99 14.69
N SER A 229 4.75 -2.20 15.95
CA SER A 229 3.34 -2.43 16.33
C SER A 229 2.46 -1.25 15.96
N ILE A 230 2.91 -0.01 16.17
CA ILE A 230 2.17 1.19 15.73
C ILE A 230 2.00 1.19 14.21
N ILE A 231 3.08 0.96 13.44
CA ILE A 231 3.02 1.02 11.98
C ILE A 231 2.04 -0.02 11.42
N VAL A 232 2.18 -1.28 11.85
CA VAL A 232 1.32 -2.37 11.37
C VAL A 232 -0.13 -2.13 11.78
N ALA A 233 -0.37 -1.77 13.04
CA ALA A 233 -1.73 -1.51 13.53
C ALA A 233 -2.37 -0.28 12.86
N PHE A 234 -1.60 0.77 12.60
CA PHE A 234 -2.07 1.96 11.88
C PHE A 234 -2.53 1.59 10.47
N CYS A 235 -1.70 0.85 9.72
CA CYS A 235 -2.04 0.42 8.36
C CYS A 235 -3.29 -0.46 8.34
N SER A 236 -3.41 -1.43 9.26
CA SER A 236 -4.59 -2.29 9.37
C SER A 236 -5.85 -1.50 9.76
N ALA A 237 -5.75 -0.61 10.75
CA ALA A 237 -6.87 0.23 11.19
C ALA A 237 -7.31 1.21 10.09
N LEU A 238 -6.36 1.80 9.36
CA LEU A 238 -6.67 2.68 8.23
C LEU A 238 -7.34 1.91 7.08
N TRP A 239 -6.88 0.69 6.77
CA TRP A 239 -7.51 -0.15 5.76
C TRP A 239 -8.97 -0.49 6.12
N VAL A 240 -9.22 -0.91 7.36
CA VAL A 240 -10.58 -1.17 7.86
C VAL A 240 -11.42 0.12 7.83
N GLY A 241 -10.86 1.25 8.26
CA GLY A 241 -11.53 2.54 8.20
C GLY A 241 -11.92 2.95 6.77
N LEU A 242 -11.04 2.71 5.79
CA LEU A 242 -11.32 2.96 4.38
C LEU A 242 -12.41 2.04 3.82
N LEU A 243 -12.48 0.78 4.25
CA LEU A 243 -13.57 -0.13 3.88
C LEU A 243 -14.91 0.33 4.44
N LEU A 244 -14.96 0.70 5.72
CA LEU A 244 -16.16 1.21 6.37
C LEU A 244 -16.62 2.53 5.76
N PHE A 245 -15.68 3.45 5.52
CA PHE A 245 -15.94 4.70 4.83
C PHE A 245 -16.45 4.45 3.41
N GLY A 246 -15.81 3.55 2.66
CA GLY A 246 -16.20 3.24 1.29
C GLY A 246 -17.61 2.66 1.21
N TRP A 247 -17.95 1.75 2.11
CA TRP A 247 -19.29 1.20 2.24
C TRP A 247 -20.33 2.27 2.60
N TRP A 248 -20.06 3.09 3.62
CA TRP A 248 -20.92 4.22 4.01
C TRP A 248 -21.14 5.20 2.85
N TYR A 249 -20.07 5.57 2.14
CA TYR A 249 -20.11 6.50 1.02
C TYR A 249 -21.01 5.97 -0.11
N GLN A 250 -20.90 4.68 -0.44
CA GLN A 250 -21.72 4.04 -1.47
C GLN A 250 -23.21 4.00 -1.11
N GLN A 251 -23.56 3.80 0.16
CA GLN A 251 -24.97 3.87 0.57
C GLN A 251 -25.54 5.28 0.45
N LYS A 252 -24.75 6.30 0.82
CA LYS A 252 -25.16 7.71 0.69
C LYS A 252 -25.19 8.19 -0.75
N ALA A 253 -24.45 7.54 -1.64
CA ALA A 253 -24.45 7.84 -3.06
C ALA A 253 -25.74 7.44 -3.80
N GLY A 254 -26.53 6.49 -3.27
CA GLY A 254 -27.72 5.97 -3.96
C GLY A 254 -27.41 5.32 -5.33
N PRO A 255 -28.43 4.82 -6.05
CA PRO A 255 -28.28 4.18 -7.37
C PRO A 255 -27.78 5.11 -8.47
N THR A 256 -27.91 6.43 -8.28
CA THR A 256 -27.57 7.50 -9.24
C THR A 256 -26.19 8.11 -9.01
N GLY A 257 -25.44 7.64 -8.01
CA GLY A 257 -24.10 8.12 -7.68
C GLY A 257 -24.10 9.32 -6.72
N PRO A 258 -23.00 9.52 -5.96
CA PRO A 258 -22.91 10.59 -4.96
C PRO A 258 -23.21 11.92 -5.63
N ALA A 259 -24.06 12.73 -4.99
CA ALA A 259 -24.47 14.05 -5.48
C ALA A 259 -23.24 14.78 -6.05
N LEU A 260 -23.14 14.78 -7.38
CA LEU A 260 -22.10 15.49 -8.10
C LEU A 260 -22.35 16.95 -7.76
N VAL A 261 -21.54 17.52 -6.87
CA VAL A 261 -21.55 18.95 -6.62
C VAL A 261 -21.20 19.58 -7.98
N ARG A 262 -22.22 20.02 -8.72
CA ARG A 262 -22.04 20.88 -9.88
C ARG A 262 -21.43 22.16 -9.33
N ASN A 263 -20.21 22.47 -9.74
CA ASN A 263 -19.61 23.74 -9.41
C ASN A 263 -20.39 24.83 -10.15
N SER A 264 -21.07 25.70 -9.41
CA SER A 264 -21.71 26.93 -9.90
C SER A 264 -20.69 27.98 -10.40
N ALA A 265 -19.39 27.70 -10.31
CA ALA A 265 -18.32 28.58 -10.78
C ALA A 265 -18.09 28.54 -12.31
N ALA A 266 -18.87 27.75 -13.07
CA ALA A 266 -18.76 27.68 -14.53
C ALA A 266 -19.91 28.41 -15.28
N GLU A 267 -20.86 29.03 -14.57
CA GLU A 267 -21.96 29.82 -15.17
C GLU A 267 -21.73 31.34 -15.16
N GLN A 268 -20.51 31.79 -14.83
CA GLN A 268 -20.17 33.23 -14.77
C GLN A 268 -18.94 33.61 -15.59
N ALA A 269 -18.63 32.88 -16.66
CA ALA A 269 -17.60 33.26 -17.64
C ALA A 269 -18.20 33.28 -19.05
#